data_AF-A0A950A4G5-F1
#
_entry.id   AF-A0A950A4G5-F1
#
_cell.length_a   1.000
_cell.length_b   1.000
_cell.length_c   1.000
_cell.angle_alpha   90.00
_cell.angle_beta   90.00
_cell.angle_gamma   90.00
#
_symmetry.space_group_name_H-M   'P 1'
#
loop_
_entity.id
_entity.type
_entity.pdbx_description
1 polymer ?
#
loop_
_entity_poly.entity_id
_entity_poly.type
_entity_poly.pdbx_seq_one_letter_code
_entity_poly.pdbx_strand_id
1 'polypeptide(L)'
;KRLTDGQFVAAPCKVLGTHRASLNGLPATNRFVVVHAIFYCELRAELLLRVRGFFDLYDVATQLGVLPARGTLGEKALLMLRGFGLRAGRSE
;
A
#
# COMPACT_ATOMS: atom_id res chain seq x y z
N LYS A 1 22.85 10.03 -21.17
CA LYS A 1 23.48 10.04 -19.82
C LYS A 1 22.75 8.98 -18.97
N ARG A 2 23.46 8.02 -18.37
CA ARG A 2 22.82 6.96 -17.56
C ARG A 2 22.36 7.55 -16.22
N LEU A 3 21.12 7.28 -15.83
CA LEU A 3 20.49 7.87 -14.64
C LEU A 3 20.98 7.24 -13.31
N THR A 4 21.71 6.11 -13.37
CA THR A 4 22.22 5.41 -12.18
C THR A 4 23.64 4.89 -12.42
N ASP A 5 24.44 4.90 -11.35
CA ASP A 5 25.81 4.38 -11.22
C ASP A 5 25.87 2.92 -10.75
N GLY A 6 24.70 2.28 -10.56
CA GLY A 6 24.60 0.89 -10.09
C GLY A 6 24.68 0.71 -8.57
N GLN A 7 24.83 1.79 -7.78
CA GLN A 7 24.81 1.71 -6.32
C GLN A 7 23.42 1.49 -5.74
N PHE A 8 22.37 1.81 -6.49
CA PHE A 8 21.00 1.66 -6.03
C PHE A 8 20.20 0.72 -6.93
N VAL A 9 19.43 -0.17 -6.31
CA VAL A 9 18.54 -1.13 -6.97
C VAL A 9 17.13 -0.97 -6.44
N ALA A 10 16.15 -0.96 -7.34
CA ALA A 10 14.74 -1.10 -7.02
C ALA A 10 14.31 -2.55 -7.27
N ALA A 11 13.87 -3.24 -6.22
CA ALA A 11 13.43 -4.62 -6.26
C ALA A 11 11.92 -4.70 -5.98
N PRO A 12 11.07 -4.75 -7.02
CA PRO A 12 9.64 -4.95 -6.84
C PRO A 12 9.37 -6.40 -6.40
N CYS A 13 8.47 -6.59 -5.45
CA CYS A 13 8.09 -7.92 -4.98
C CYS A 13 6.64 -7.96 -4.48
N LYS A 14 6.17 -9.16 -4.16
CA LYS A 14 4.93 -9.41 -3.43
C LYS A 14 5.23 -10.20 -2.18
N VAL A 15 4.68 -9.76 -1.05
CA VAL A 15 4.71 -10.49 0.22
C VAL A 15 3.34 -11.14 0.41
N LEU A 16 3.31 -12.42 0.73
CA LEU A 16 2.08 -13.18 0.91
C LEU A 16 2.03 -13.72 2.32
N GLY A 17 0.87 -13.67 2.98
CA GLY A 17 0.75 -14.18 4.34
C GLY A 17 -0.67 -14.13 4.89
N THR A 18 -0.86 -14.73 6.07
CA THR A 18 -2.12 -14.66 6.81
C THR A 18 -1.94 -13.75 8.02
N HIS A 19 -2.83 -12.78 8.21
CA HIS A 19 -2.81 -11.87 9.36
C HIS A 19 -3.29 -12.58 10.64
N ARG A 20 -2.36 -13.26 11.32
CA ARG A 20 -2.61 -14.14 12.48
C ARG A 20 -2.30 -13.52 13.85
N ALA A 21 -1.59 -12.40 13.87
CA ALA A 21 -1.28 -11.67 15.10
C ALA A 21 -1.83 -10.26 14.98
N SER A 22 -2.01 -9.58 16.11
CA SER A 22 -2.35 -8.17 16.08
C SER A 22 -1.21 -7.35 15.45
N LEU A 23 -1.57 -6.32 14.69
CA LEU A 23 -0.62 -5.44 14.02
C LEU A 23 -1.11 -3.99 14.14
N ASN A 24 -0.30 -3.11 14.73
CA ASN A 24 -0.59 -1.68 14.89
C ASN A 24 -2.00 -1.39 15.47
N GLY A 25 -2.42 -2.16 16.48
CA GLY A 25 -3.73 -2.02 17.11
C GLY A 25 -4.88 -2.72 16.37
N LEU A 26 -4.65 -3.25 15.17
CA LEU A 26 -5.62 -4.09 14.47
C LEU A 26 -5.55 -5.52 15.02
N PRO A 27 -6.64 -6.11 15.54
CA PRO A 27 -6.67 -7.51 15.96
C PRO A 27 -6.40 -8.46 14.79
N ALA A 28 -5.93 -9.68 15.11
CA ALA A 28 -5.76 -10.73 14.13
C ALA A 28 -7.07 -11.01 13.38
N THR A 29 -7.04 -10.95 12.05
CA THR A 29 -8.24 -11.14 11.21
C THR A 29 -8.34 -12.54 10.61
N ASN A 30 -7.27 -13.33 10.67
CA ASN A 30 -7.11 -14.61 9.97
C ASN A 30 -7.30 -14.56 8.44
N ARG A 31 -7.33 -13.37 7.84
CA ARG A 31 -7.40 -13.18 6.39
C ARG A 31 -6.04 -13.39 5.75
N PHE A 32 -6.03 -14.03 4.58
CA PHE A 32 -4.88 -14.06 3.69
C PHE A 32 -4.76 -12.71 2.98
N VAL A 33 -3.53 -12.19 2.88
CA VAL A 33 -3.23 -10.92 2.23
C VAL A 33 -2.05 -11.07 1.28
N VAL A 34 -2.09 -10.27 0.21
CA VAL A 34 -0.98 -10.07 -0.73
C VAL A 34 -0.59 -8.60 -0.68
N VAL A 35 0.66 -8.33 -0.31
CA VAL A 35 1.21 -6.97 -0.21
C VAL A 35 2.15 -6.73 -1.37
N HIS A 36 1.81 -5.79 -2.24
CA HIS A 36 2.78 -5.27 -3.21
C HIS A 36 3.78 -4.36 -2.50
N ALA A 37 5.06 -4.57 -2.80
CA ALA A 37 6.13 -3.78 -2.23
C ALA A 37 7.23 -3.47 -3.26
N ILE A 38 7.95 -2.38 -3.02
CA ILE A 38 9.20 -2.07 -3.69
C ILE A 38 10.24 -1.85 -2.60
N PHE A 39 11.35 -2.59 -2.69
CA PHE A 39 12.52 -2.31 -1.89
C PHE A 39 13.50 -1.44 -2.69
N TYR A 40 13.82 -0.27 -2.15
CA TYR A 40 14.90 0.56 -2.65
C TYR A 40 16.15 0.30 -1.81
N CYS A 41 17.15 -0.28 -2.45
CA CYS A 41 18.33 -0.82 -1.81
C CYS A 41 19.59 -0.06 -2.25
N GLU A 42 20.43 0.32 -1.30
CA GLU A 42 21.80 0.79 -1.52
C GLU A 42 22.74 -0.40 -1.41
N LEU A 43 23.62 -0.57 -2.40
CA LEU A 43 24.59 -1.64 -2.51
C LEU A 43 26.01 -1.11 -2.31
N ARG A 44 26.82 -1.87 -1.57
CA ARG A 44 28.26 -1.64 -1.43
C ARG A 44 29.00 -2.96 -1.35
N ALA A 45 29.97 -3.16 -2.24
CA ALA A 45 30.73 -4.42 -2.32
C ALA A 45 29.80 -5.66 -2.34
N GLU A 46 28.77 -5.60 -3.18
CA GLU A 46 27.74 -6.66 -3.33
C GLU A 46 26.86 -6.94 -2.11
N LEU A 47 26.99 -6.14 -1.04
CA LEU A 47 26.17 -6.22 0.15
C LEU A 47 25.09 -5.13 0.17
N LEU A 48 23.95 -5.43 0.81
CA LEU A 48 22.89 -4.46 1.10
C LEU A 48 23.33 -3.56 2.26
N LEU A 49 23.60 -2.29 1.98
CA LEU A 49 23.98 -1.29 2.99
C LEU A 49 22.75 -0.64 3.63
N ARG A 50 21.73 -0.32 2.81
CA ARG A 50 20.48 0.29 3.27
C ARG A 50 19.31 -0.24 2.46
N VAL A 51 18.21 -0.55 3.13
CA VAL A 51 16.98 -1.03 2.49
C VAL A 51 15.80 -0.20 2.97
N ARG A 52 15.03 0.35 2.02
CA ARG A 52 13.76 1.05 2.29
C ARG A 52 12.63 0.31 1.60
N GLY A 53 11.66 -0.17 2.37
CA GLY A 53 10.47 -0.82 1.85
C GLY A 53 9.32 0.18 1.69
N PHE A 54 8.70 0.18 0.53
CA PHE A 54 7.47 0.89 0.23
C PHE A 54 6.38 -0.14 -0.02
N PHE A 55 5.28 -0.04 0.71
CA PHE A 55 4.20 -1.03 0.71
C PHE A 55 2.90 -0.36 0.30
N ASP A 56 2.07 -1.06 -0.49
CA ASP A 56 0.69 -0.63 -0.73
C ASP A 56 -0.18 -0.95 0.51
N LEU A 57 -0.05 -0.12 1.54
CA LEU A 57 -0.80 -0.28 2.78
C LEU A 57 -2.30 0.01 2.62
N TYR A 58 -2.67 0.78 1.60
CA TYR A 58 -4.08 1.05 1.31
C TYR A 58 -4.79 -0.22 0.85
N ASP A 59 -4.16 -0.96 -0.06
CA ASP A 59 -4.68 -2.24 -0.53
C ASP A 59 -4.72 -3.28 0.60
N VAL A 60 -3.68 -3.32 1.45
CA VAL A 60 -3.68 -4.19 2.65
C VAL A 60 -4.82 -3.84 3.59
N ALA A 61 -5.04 -2.56 3.89
CA ALA A 61 -6.15 -2.12 4.75
C ALA A 61 -7.51 -2.51 4.17
N THR A 62 -7.63 -2.51 2.84
CA THR A 62 -8.84 -2.96 2.14
C THR A 62 -9.03 -4.48 2.25
N GLN A 63 -7.98 -5.27 2.00
CA GLN A 63 -8.02 -6.73 2.13
C GLN A 63 -8.37 -7.18 3.57
N LEU A 64 -7.82 -6.46 4.57
CA LEU A 64 -8.11 -6.70 5.98
C LEU A 64 -9.50 -6.22 6.43
N GLY A 65 -10.21 -5.48 5.58
CA GLY A 65 -11.56 -4.96 5.87
C GLY A 65 -11.57 -3.71 6.76
N VAL A 66 -10.43 -3.05 6.93
CA VAL A 66 -10.31 -1.76 7.62
C VAL A 66 -10.86 -0.64 6.75
N LEU A 67 -10.58 -0.71 5.45
CA LEU A 67 -11.12 0.21 4.44
C LEU A 67 -12.15 -0.52 3.55
N PRO A 68 -13.13 0.21 2.99
CA PRO A 68 -14.09 -0.36 2.06
C PRO A 68 -13.41 -0.93 0.82
N ALA A 69 -13.95 -2.04 0.30
CA ALA A 69 -13.50 -2.62 -0.96
C ALA A 69 -13.77 -1.67 -2.14
N ARG A 70 -12.88 -1.72 -3.14
CA ARG A 70 -13.00 -0.93 -4.36
C ARG A 70 -14.31 -1.24 -5.09
N GLY A 71 -14.93 -0.21 -5.66
CA GLY A 71 -16.21 -0.26 -6.37
C GLY A 71 -17.45 -0.39 -5.47
N THR A 72 -17.29 -0.57 -4.16
CA THR A 72 -18.43 -0.73 -3.24
C THR A 72 -19.12 0.60 -2.94
N LEU A 73 -20.38 0.52 -2.46
CA LEU A 73 -21.08 1.70 -1.94
C LEU A 73 -20.32 2.36 -0.78
N GLY A 74 -19.64 1.56 0.05
CA GLY A 74 -18.80 2.05 1.14
C GLY A 74 -17.62 2.90 0.65
N GLU A 75 -16.96 2.50 -0.43
CA GLU A 75 -15.89 3.31 -1.04
C GLU A 75 -16.45 4.62 -1.60
N LYS A 76 -17.59 4.57 -2.30
CA LYS A 76 -18.24 5.77 -2.83
C LYS A 76 -18.64 6.75 -1.71
N ALA A 77 -19.21 6.24 -0.63
CA ALA A 77 -19.55 7.03 0.55
C ALA A 77 -18.29 7.64 1.20
N LEU A 78 -17.22 6.87 1.35
CA LEU A 78 -15.94 7.37 1.87
C LEU A 78 -15.35 8.48 0.98
N LEU A 79 -15.43 8.34 -0.35
CA LEU A 79 -14.96 9.34 -1.30
C LEU A 79 -15.81 10.63 -1.26
N MET A 80 -17.14 10.51 -1.14
CA MET A 80 -18.03 11.65 -0.94
C MET A 80 -17.72 12.41 0.36
N LEU A 81 -17.47 11.70 1.46
CA LEU A 81 -17.03 12.31 2.73
C LEU A 81 -15.70 13.05 2.60
N ARG A 82 -14.82 12.62 1.69
CA ARG A 82 -13.57 13.30 1.35
C ARG A 82 -13.74 14.44 0.33
N GLY A 83 -14.96 14.74 -0.09
CA GLY A 83 -15.29 15.81 -1.05
C GLY A 83 -15.19 15.40 -2.52
N PHE A 84 -14.89 14.14 -2.83
CA PHE A 84 -14.87 13.67 -4.21
C PHE A 84 -16.29 13.39 -4.72
N GLY A 85 -16.58 13.77 -5.97
CA GLY A 85 -17.90 13.53 -6.58
C GLY A 85 -19.01 14.48 -6.12
N LEU A 86 -18.73 15.36 -5.15
CA LEU A 86 -19.56 16.52 -4.83
C LEU A 86 -19.34 17.60 -5.91
N ARG A 87 -19.92 17.40 -7.09
CA ARG A 87 -20.10 18.55 -8.00
C ARG A 87 -21.09 19.47 -7.31
N ALA A 88 -20.62 20.65 -6.87
CA ALA A 88 -21.49 21.70 -6.37
C ALA A 88 -22.47 22.06 -7.49
N GLY A 89 -23.69 21.56 -7.40
CA GLY A 89 -24.80 22.02 -8.23
C GLY A 89 -25.14 23.44 -7.81
N ARG A 90 -24.38 24.43 -8.30
CA ARG A 90 -24.90 25.79 -8.43
C ARG A 90 -25.82 25.77 -9.65
N SER A 91 -27.09 25.48 -9.40
CA SER A 91 -28.16 25.95 -10.26
C SER A 91 -28.40 27.41 -9.87
N GLU A 92 -28.17 28.32 -10.82
CA GLU A 92 -28.70 29.69 -10.77
C GLU A 92 -30.22 29.67 -10.99
#